data_AF-A0A3Q1CTQ4-F1
#
_entry.id   AF-A0A3Q1CTQ4-F1
#
_cell.length_a   1.000
_cell.length_b   1.000
_cell.length_c   1.000
_cell.angle_alpha   90.00
_cell.angle_beta   90.00
_cell.angle_gamma   90.00
#
_symmetry.space_group_name_H-M   'P 1'
#
loop_
_entity.id
_entity.type
_entity.pdbx_description
1 polymer ?
#
loop_
_entity_poly.entity_id
_entity_poly.type
_entity_poly.pdbx_seq_one_letter_code
_entity_poly.pdbx_strand_id
1 'polypeptide(L)'
;MSVETTGSDVRRAASSSRQEGPGGLWDSVKKAAFVIGSGILFLAAFGNSLTWHLQRFWGASGDFWQNLWTKLYVAFEGHDAALFFLGTMLLPTLTFWLSNALLLLVDITGKPSFITRYRIQVDKNNPVDPVKLRQALKTVIFNQVFISGPMVVAVYYLMSWTGNPCGPELPTFHWALMELAAFSILEEVLFYYSHRLFHHPSLYKHYHKQHHEWTAPIGLVSIYAHPLEHVISNMLPVVIGPVILGSHLSSTSLWYCLALVSTTISHCGYHLPFLPSPEFHDFHHLRFNQCFGVFGILDRLHSTDAKFRQSKQITTDLTVNTVDTHLREMLSNISRLLGRGLSGTYSSKMSREV
;
A
#
# COMPACT_ATOMS: atom_id res chain seq x y z
N MET A 1 24.45 -40.06 -97.97
CA MET A 1 25.24 -41.29 -98.12
C MET A 1 25.77 -41.62 -96.72
N SER A 2 25.32 -42.75 -96.21
CA SER A 2 25.39 -43.23 -94.84
C SER A 2 26.83 -43.37 -94.32
N VAL A 3 27.04 -43.24 -92.99
CA VAL A 3 27.69 -44.24 -92.12
C VAL A 3 27.45 -43.85 -90.65
N GLU A 4 26.99 -44.84 -89.88
CA GLU A 4 26.74 -44.86 -88.43
C GLU A 4 28.01 -44.91 -87.57
N THR A 5 27.83 -44.63 -86.27
CA THR A 5 28.40 -45.26 -85.04
C THR A 5 28.57 -44.16 -83.98
N THR A 6 28.28 -44.30 -82.68
CA THR A 6 28.16 -45.44 -81.76
C THR A 6 27.48 -44.95 -80.47
N GLY A 7 26.78 -45.82 -79.75
CA GLY A 7 26.03 -45.48 -78.52
C GLY A 7 26.86 -45.40 -77.24
N SER A 8 26.21 -44.95 -76.15
CA SER A 8 26.33 -45.50 -74.78
C SER A 8 25.55 -44.66 -73.75
N ASP A 9 25.04 -45.37 -72.75
CA ASP A 9 24.71 -44.93 -71.39
C ASP A 9 23.47 -44.06 -71.10
N VAL A 10 22.31 -44.73 -71.06
CA VAL A 10 21.16 -44.30 -70.25
C VAL A 10 21.40 -44.69 -68.79
N ARG A 11 21.95 -43.76 -67.99
CA ARG A 11 21.92 -43.87 -66.51
C ARG A 11 20.60 -43.30 -65.99
N ARG A 12 19.83 -44.16 -65.32
CA ARG A 12 18.69 -43.84 -64.44
C ARG A 12 19.07 -42.73 -63.45
N ALA A 13 18.51 -41.54 -63.61
CA ALA A 13 18.42 -40.56 -62.54
C ALA A 13 17.15 -40.85 -61.73
N ALA A 14 17.33 -41.47 -60.55
CA ALA A 14 16.27 -41.60 -59.56
C ALA A 14 15.92 -40.20 -59.02
N SER A 15 14.75 -39.69 -59.39
CA SER A 15 14.16 -38.51 -58.76
C SER A 15 13.75 -38.88 -57.33
N SER A 16 14.56 -38.49 -56.34
CA SER A 16 14.12 -38.52 -54.95
C SER A 16 13.12 -37.38 -54.73
N SER A 17 11.84 -37.66 -54.95
CA SER A 17 10.77 -36.88 -54.36
C SER A 17 10.92 -36.98 -52.84
N ARG A 18 11.52 -35.95 -52.22
CA ARG A 18 11.36 -35.70 -50.78
C ARG A 18 9.87 -35.48 -50.54
N GLN A 19 9.15 -36.55 -50.24
CA GLN A 19 7.90 -36.44 -49.51
C GLN A 19 8.26 -35.92 -48.12
N GLU A 20 8.13 -34.60 -47.93
CA GLU A 20 8.08 -34.03 -46.58
C GLU A 20 6.82 -34.58 -45.92
N GLY A 21 7.00 -35.50 -44.97
CA GLY A 21 5.92 -35.97 -44.11
C GLY A 21 5.30 -34.81 -43.33
N PRO A 22 4.06 -34.95 -42.84
CA PRO A 22 3.39 -33.91 -42.08
C PRO A 22 4.20 -33.61 -40.82
N GLY A 23 4.84 -32.43 -40.76
CA GLY A 23 5.75 -32.05 -39.67
C GLY A 23 7.12 -31.48 -40.09
N GLY A 24 7.32 -31.08 -41.35
CA GLY A 24 8.57 -30.44 -41.80
C GLY A 24 8.90 -29.13 -41.08
N LEU A 25 10.18 -28.73 -41.12
CA LEU A 25 10.68 -27.46 -40.58
C LEU A 25 9.84 -26.26 -41.07
N TRP A 26 9.41 -26.30 -42.33
CA TRP A 26 8.60 -25.24 -42.94
C TRP A 26 7.19 -25.15 -42.36
N ASP A 27 6.55 -26.28 -42.01
CA ASP A 27 5.26 -26.28 -41.31
C ASP A 27 5.41 -25.76 -39.88
N SER A 28 6.53 -26.05 -39.22
CA SER A 28 6.84 -25.51 -37.90
C SER A 28 7.05 -23.99 -37.95
N VAL A 29 7.75 -23.49 -38.97
CA VAL A 29 7.94 -22.05 -39.21
C VAL A 29 6.61 -21.36 -39.50
N LYS A 30 5.72 -21.95 -40.33
CA LYS A 30 4.38 -21.39 -40.58
C LYS A 30 3.52 -21.33 -39.32
N LYS A 31 3.53 -22.40 -38.51
CA LYS A 31 2.81 -22.44 -37.23
C LYS A 31 3.35 -21.38 -36.26
N ALA A 32 4.68 -21.27 -36.14
CA ALA A 32 5.31 -20.25 -35.32
C ALA A 32 4.98 -18.83 -35.79
N ALA A 33 5.08 -18.57 -37.09
CA ALA A 33 4.73 -17.27 -37.67
C ALA A 33 3.25 -16.92 -37.47
N PHE A 34 2.34 -17.90 -37.60
CA PHE A 34 0.91 -17.70 -37.35
C PHE A 34 0.63 -17.42 -35.86
N VAL A 35 1.22 -18.18 -34.95
CA VAL A 35 1.03 -17.99 -33.50
C VAL A 35 1.63 -16.67 -33.02
N ILE A 36 2.85 -16.34 -33.46
CA ILE A 36 3.50 -15.08 -33.10
C ILE A 36 2.76 -13.90 -33.73
N GLY A 37 2.41 -14.00 -35.02
CA GLY A 37 1.70 -12.94 -35.75
C GLY A 37 0.30 -12.68 -35.16
N SER A 38 -0.47 -13.73 -34.89
CA SER A 38 -1.78 -13.60 -34.23
C SER A 38 -1.66 -13.08 -32.80
N GLY A 39 -0.62 -13.47 -32.06
CA GLY A 39 -0.32 -12.93 -30.73
C GLY A 39 0.00 -11.43 -30.75
N ILE A 40 0.82 -10.98 -31.70
CA ILE A 40 1.16 -9.55 -31.87
C ILE A 40 -0.09 -8.74 -32.27
N LEU A 41 -0.88 -9.24 -33.22
CA LEU A 41 -2.13 -8.59 -33.64
C LEU A 41 -3.13 -8.51 -32.49
N PHE A 42 -3.27 -9.57 -31.71
CA PHE A 42 -4.13 -9.57 -30.52
C PHE A 42 -3.64 -8.56 -29.48
N LEU A 43 -2.34 -8.53 -29.15
CA LEU A 43 -1.79 -7.58 -28.19
C LEU A 43 -1.95 -6.13 -28.65
N ALA A 44 -1.76 -5.87 -29.96
CA ALA A 44 -1.98 -4.55 -30.54
C ALA A 44 -3.47 -4.15 -30.49
N ALA A 45 -4.37 -5.06 -30.88
CA ALA A 45 -5.81 -4.81 -30.83
C ALA A 45 -6.34 -4.63 -29.40
N PHE A 46 -5.87 -5.46 -28.46
CA PHE A 46 -6.19 -5.36 -27.04
C PHE A 46 -5.63 -4.07 -26.43
N GLY A 47 -4.36 -3.74 -26.69
CA GLY A 47 -3.74 -2.50 -26.23
C GLY A 47 -4.46 -1.26 -26.75
N ASN A 48 -4.82 -1.24 -28.04
CA ASN A 48 -5.58 -0.15 -28.64
C ASN A 48 -7.01 -0.07 -28.08
N SER A 49 -7.70 -1.20 -27.90
CA SER A 49 -9.06 -1.23 -27.35
C SER A 49 -9.07 -0.80 -25.88
N LEU A 50 -8.11 -1.29 -25.08
CA LEU A 50 -7.94 -0.90 -23.69
C LEU A 50 -7.63 0.60 -23.60
N THR A 51 -6.71 1.11 -24.41
CA THR A 51 -6.40 2.55 -24.47
C THR A 51 -7.63 3.36 -24.85
N TRP A 52 -8.40 2.94 -25.85
CA TRP A 52 -9.63 3.63 -26.27
C TRP A 52 -10.70 3.64 -25.17
N HIS A 53 -10.95 2.50 -24.52
CA HIS A 53 -11.92 2.42 -23.42
C HIS A 53 -11.47 3.23 -22.20
N LEU A 54 -10.18 3.16 -21.85
CA LEU A 54 -9.61 3.99 -20.80
C LEU A 54 -9.73 5.47 -21.15
N GLN A 55 -9.37 5.89 -22.37
CA GLN A 55 -9.54 7.28 -22.82
C GLN A 55 -11.00 7.74 -22.81
N ARG A 56 -11.95 6.88 -23.19
CA ARG A 56 -13.38 7.21 -23.18
C ARG A 56 -13.92 7.35 -21.76
N PHE A 57 -13.59 6.40 -20.89
CA PHE A 57 -13.98 6.45 -19.47
C PHE A 57 -13.31 7.63 -18.76
N TRP A 58 -12.00 7.82 -18.96
CA TRP A 58 -11.26 8.93 -18.37
C TRP A 58 -11.65 10.28 -18.96
N GLY A 59 -11.96 10.37 -20.24
CA GLY A 59 -12.46 11.60 -20.87
C GLY A 59 -13.80 12.00 -20.27
N ALA A 60 -14.76 11.07 -20.21
CA ALA A 60 -16.07 11.33 -19.60
C ALA A 60 -15.97 11.62 -18.09
N SER A 61 -15.10 10.91 -17.37
CA SER A 61 -14.80 11.16 -15.97
C SER A 61 -14.14 12.54 -15.79
N GLY A 62 -13.19 12.89 -16.65
CA GLY A 62 -12.49 14.17 -16.66
C GLY A 62 -13.44 15.33 -16.86
N ASP A 63 -14.32 15.26 -17.88
CA ASP A 63 -15.35 16.27 -18.12
C ASP A 63 -16.29 16.40 -16.92
N PHE A 64 -16.67 15.28 -16.29
CA PHE A 64 -17.50 15.32 -15.08
C PHE A 64 -16.81 16.05 -13.93
N TRP A 65 -15.55 15.70 -13.61
CA TRP A 65 -14.80 16.35 -12.53
C TRP A 65 -14.50 17.82 -12.85
N GLN A 66 -14.15 18.12 -14.09
CA GLN A 66 -13.92 19.48 -14.55
C GLN A 66 -15.19 20.32 -14.44
N ASN A 67 -16.35 19.79 -14.84
CA ASN A 67 -17.63 20.49 -14.66
C ASN A 67 -17.97 20.76 -13.19
N LEU A 68 -17.68 19.81 -12.29
CA LEU A 68 -17.88 20.02 -10.85
C LEU A 68 -16.91 21.06 -10.29
N TRP A 69 -15.64 21.01 -10.70
CA TRP A 69 -14.63 21.98 -10.34
C TRP A 69 -14.99 23.37 -10.84
N THR A 70 -15.38 23.54 -12.10
CA THR A 70 -15.80 24.83 -12.67
C THR A 70 -16.96 25.44 -11.88
N LYS A 71 -17.97 24.63 -11.48
CA LYS A 71 -19.06 25.11 -10.62
C LYS A 71 -18.56 25.62 -9.27
N LEU A 72 -17.64 24.89 -8.65
CA LEU A 72 -17.04 25.27 -7.37
C LEU A 72 -16.17 26.53 -7.51
N TYR A 73 -15.31 26.58 -8.53
CA TYR A 73 -14.43 27.70 -8.85
C TYR A 73 -15.24 28.98 -9.06
N VAL A 74 -16.28 28.94 -9.90
CA VAL A 74 -17.17 30.09 -10.13
C VAL A 74 -17.92 30.50 -8.85
N ALA A 75 -18.34 29.55 -8.02
CA ALA A 75 -19.00 29.86 -6.74
C ALA A 75 -18.07 30.59 -5.74
N PHE A 76 -16.75 30.48 -5.92
CA PHE A 76 -15.73 31.11 -5.09
C PHE A 76 -14.93 32.20 -5.84
N GLU A 77 -15.45 32.72 -6.94
CA GLU A 77 -14.76 33.73 -7.74
C GLU A 77 -14.36 34.94 -6.89
N GLY A 78 -13.07 35.32 -6.94
CA GLY A 78 -12.50 36.40 -6.11
C GLY A 78 -12.19 36.01 -4.66
N HIS A 79 -12.41 34.75 -4.29
CA HIS A 79 -12.20 34.22 -2.94
C HIS A 79 -11.28 32.98 -2.91
N ASP A 80 -10.27 32.94 -3.80
CA ASP A 80 -9.31 31.84 -3.94
C ASP A 80 -8.64 31.43 -2.63
N ALA A 81 -8.28 32.40 -1.77
CA ALA A 81 -7.70 32.11 -0.46
C ALA A 81 -8.65 31.29 0.44
N ALA A 82 -9.95 31.61 0.40
CA ALA A 82 -10.96 30.87 1.16
C ALA A 82 -11.20 29.48 0.54
N LEU A 83 -11.26 29.39 -0.79
CA LEU A 83 -11.37 28.10 -1.50
C LEU A 83 -10.18 27.19 -1.18
N PHE A 84 -8.95 27.72 -1.25
CA PHE A 84 -7.73 27.01 -0.92
C PHE A 84 -7.74 26.54 0.53
N PHE A 85 -8.06 27.43 1.48
CA PHE A 85 -8.14 27.08 2.89
C PHE A 85 -9.18 25.99 3.16
N LEU A 86 -10.39 26.08 2.58
CA LEU A 86 -11.40 25.03 2.72
C LEU A 86 -10.94 23.70 2.13
N GLY A 87 -10.34 23.71 0.94
CA GLY A 87 -9.83 22.48 0.31
C GLY A 87 -8.68 21.84 1.08
N THR A 88 -7.78 22.63 1.67
CA THR A 88 -6.56 22.12 2.34
C THR A 88 -6.66 22.02 3.87
N MET A 89 -7.67 22.63 4.50
CA MET A 89 -7.96 22.47 5.94
C MET A 89 -9.22 21.68 6.19
N LEU A 90 -10.38 22.10 5.65
CA LEU A 90 -11.65 21.48 6.00
C LEU A 90 -11.72 20.03 5.51
N LEU A 91 -11.40 19.77 4.25
CA LEU A 91 -11.51 18.42 3.68
C LEU A 91 -10.56 17.41 4.35
N PRO A 92 -9.26 17.70 4.57
CA PRO A 92 -8.36 16.79 5.30
C PRO A 92 -8.75 16.64 6.77
N THR A 93 -9.22 17.70 7.43
CA THR A 93 -9.73 17.63 8.82
C THR A 93 -10.94 16.71 8.92
N LEU A 94 -11.93 16.85 8.03
CA LEU A 94 -13.09 15.96 7.99
C LEU A 94 -12.66 14.52 7.74
N THR A 95 -11.75 14.29 6.80
CA THR A 95 -11.19 12.96 6.53
C THR A 95 -10.57 12.36 7.79
N PHE A 96 -9.70 13.11 8.48
CA PHE A 96 -9.06 12.66 9.71
C PHE A 96 -10.09 12.29 10.79
N TRP A 97 -11.06 13.16 11.08
CA TRP A 97 -12.05 12.91 12.14
C TRP A 97 -13.02 11.79 11.78
N LEU A 98 -13.44 11.67 10.51
CA LEU A 98 -14.31 10.58 10.07
C LEU A 98 -13.60 9.23 10.14
N SER A 99 -12.37 9.14 9.65
CA SER A 99 -11.55 7.91 9.74
C SER A 99 -11.31 7.50 11.20
N ASN A 100 -11.08 8.48 12.08
CA ASN A 100 -10.83 8.21 13.49
C ASN A 100 -12.08 8.00 14.33
N ALA A 101 -13.25 8.55 13.96
CA ALA A 101 -14.47 8.38 14.74
C ALA A 101 -14.87 6.91 14.87
N LEU A 102 -14.77 6.15 13.77
CA LEU A 102 -15.06 4.71 13.78
C LEU A 102 -14.07 3.94 14.64
N LEU A 103 -12.76 4.19 14.49
CA LEU A 103 -11.71 3.53 15.27
C LEU A 103 -11.81 3.88 16.75
N LEU A 104 -12.06 5.15 17.06
CA LEU A 104 -12.18 5.66 18.42
C LEU A 104 -13.40 5.06 19.14
N LEU A 105 -14.51 4.82 18.43
CA LEU A 105 -15.64 4.09 18.99
C LEU A 105 -15.22 2.69 19.44
N VAL A 106 -14.40 1.99 18.65
CA VAL A 106 -13.87 0.67 19.02
C VAL A 106 -12.91 0.78 20.21
N ASP A 107 -12.03 1.79 20.20
CA ASP A 107 -11.03 2.01 21.24
C ASP A 107 -11.63 2.33 22.62
N ILE A 108 -12.77 3.04 22.65
CA ILE A 108 -13.48 3.40 23.89
C ILE A 108 -14.40 2.26 24.36
N THR A 109 -15.08 1.58 23.43
CA THR A 109 -16.14 0.61 23.80
C THR A 109 -15.68 -0.85 23.83
N GLY A 110 -14.53 -1.16 23.20
CA GLY A 110 -14.08 -2.54 22.97
C GLY A 110 -14.97 -3.31 21.97
N LYS A 111 -15.85 -2.63 21.22
CA LYS A 111 -16.81 -3.23 20.29
C LYS A 111 -16.78 -2.53 18.93
N PRO A 112 -17.10 -3.23 17.83
CA PRO A 112 -17.49 -4.64 17.75
C PRO A 112 -16.29 -5.60 17.78
N SER A 113 -16.53 -6.84 18.23
CA SER A 113 -15.47 -7.85 18.41
C SER A 113 -14.77 -8.28 17.12
N PHE A 114 -15.43 -8.11 15.97
CA PHE A 114 -14.81 -8.42 14.67
C PHE A 114 -13.69 -7.45 14.30
N ILE A 115 -13.63 -6.25 14.92
CA ILE A 115 -12.53 -5.30 14.76
C ILE A 115 -11.48 -5.56 15.84
N THR A 116 -11.88 -5.71 17.11
CA THR A 116 -10.93 -5.85 18.22
C THR A 116 -10.06 -7.10 18.16
N ARG A 117 -10.48 -8.15 17.46
CA ARG A 117 -9.64 -9.33 17.17
C ARG A 117 -8.37 -9.03 16.36
N TYR A 118 -8.32 -7.89 15.65
CA TYR A 118 -7.16 -7.46 14.87
C TYR A 118 -6.20 -6.57 15.65
N ARG A 119 -6.43 -6.35 16.95
CA ARG A 119 -5.58 -5.51 17.79
C ARG A 119 -4.18 -6.10 17.89
N ILE A 120 -3.17 -5.24 17.70
CA ILE A 120 -1.76 -5.65 17.70
C ILE A 120 -1.24 -5.84 19.14
N GLN A 121 -1.47 -4.86 20.01
CA GLN A 121 -1.09 -4.91 21.44
C GLN A 121 -2.31 -5.17 22.33
N VAL A 122 -2.62 -6.45 22.58
CA VAL A 122 -3.87 -6.90 23.23
C VAL A 122 -4.05 -6.35 24.66
N ASP A 123 -2.97 -6.29 25.43
CA ASP A 123 -3.00 -5.90 26.85
C ASP A 123 -2.89 -4.39 27.11
N LYS A 124 -2.88 -3.57 26.06
CA LYS A 124 -2.70 -2.11 26.18
C LYS A 124 -3.89 -1.34 25.62
N ASN A 125 -4.23 -0.25 26.31
CA ASN A 125 -5.24 0.74 25.89
C ASN A 125 -6.60 0.09 25.53
N ASN A 126 -7.04 -0.89 26.31
CA ASN A 126 -8.30 -1.63 26.10
C ASN A 126 -9.13 -1.71 27.41
N PRO A 127 -10.08 -0.78 27.64
CA PRO A 127 -10.38 0.41 26.85
C PRO A 127 -9.33 1.51 27.05
N VAL A 128 -9.35 2.53 26.19
CA VAL A 128 -8.48 3.70 26.31
C VAL A 128 -8.79 4.49 27.59
N ASP A 129 -7.75 4.93 28.30
CA ASP A 129 -7.88 5.83 29.45
C ASP A 129 -8.53 7.18 29.04
N PRO A 130 -9.70 7.55 29.60
CA PRO A 130 -10.40 8.79 29.27
C PRO A 130 -9.60 10.07 29.56
N VAL A 131 -8.74 10.08 30.58
CA VAL A 131 -7.94 11.27 30.93
C VAL A 131 -6.88 11.50 29.86
N LYS A 132 -6.16 10.43 29.51
CA LYS A 132 -5.15 10.46 28.44
C LYS A 132 -5.77 10.81 27.08
N LEU A 133 -6.94 10.24 26.78
CA LEU A 133 -7.69 10.56 25.56
C LEU A 133 -8.10 12.04 25.50
N ARG A 134 -8.59 12.61 26.61
CA ARG A 134 -8.96 14.03 26.66
C ARG A 134 -7.76 14.94 26.40
N GLN A 135 -6.58 14.60 26.94
CA GLN A 135 -5.34 15.33 26.67
C GLN A 135 -4.94 15.22 25.19
N ALA A 136 -5.03 14.04 24.60
CA ALA A 136 -4.78 13.83 23.18
C ALA A 136 -5.72 14.67 22.31
N LEU A 137 -7.03 14.62 22.57
CA LEU A 137 -8.04 15.41 21.84
C LEU A 137 -7.73 16.91 21.86
N LYS A 138 -7.44 17.46 23.05
CA LYS A 138 -7.11 18.89 23.19
C LYS A 138 -5.88 19.27 22.36
N THR A 139 -4.85 18.44 22.39
CA THR A 139 -3.60 18.68 21.67
C THR A 139 -3.78 18.54 20.16
N VAL A 140 -4.51 17.53 19.72
CA VAL A 140 -4.83 17.31 18.29
C VAL A 140 -5.60 18.49 17.72
N ILE A 141 -6.64 18.95 18.43
CA ILE A 141 -7.41 20.14 18.04
C ILE A 141 -6.52 21.38 18.03
N PHE A 142 -5.66 21.55 19.05
CA PHE A 142 -4.72 22.66 19.09
C PHE A 142 -3.77 22.67 17.89
N ASN A 143 -3.16 21.53 17.58
CA ASN A 143 -2.26 21.37 16.45
C ASN A 143 -2.98 21.68 15.12
N GLN A 144 -4.16 21.11 14.90
CA GLN A 144 -4.94 21.37 13.68
C GLN A 144 -5.31 22.85 13.52
N VAL A 145 -5.85 23.48 14.57
CA VAL A 145 -6.38 24.84 14.47
C VAL A 145 -5.27 25.89 14.50
N PHE A 146 -4.38 25.81 15.48
CA PHE A 146 -3.42 26.87 15.78
C PHE A 146 -2.04 26.66 15.14
N ILE A 147 -1.74 25.46 14.65
CA ILE A 147 -0.47 25.18 13.94
C ILE A 147 -0.73 24.95 12.46
N SER A 148 -1.55 23.95 12.09
CA SER A 148 -1.83 23.64 10.67
C SER A 148 -2.57 24.79 9.97
N GLY A 149 -3.53 25.44 10.65
CA GLY A 149 -4.30 26.57 10.10
C GLY A 149 -3.42 27.71 9.59
N PRO A 150 -2.59 28.35 10.45
CA PRO A 150 -1.65 29.39 10.01
C PRO A 150 -0.63 28.88 8.97
N MET A 151 -0.19 27.63 9.08
CA MET A 151 0.71 27.03 8.08
C MET A 151 0.06 26.95 6.70
N VAL A 152 -1.20 26.55 6.60
CA VAL A 152 -1.93 26.50 5.32
C VAL A 152 -2.07 27.90 4.71
N VAL A 153 -2.30 28.92 5.53
CA VAL A 153 -2.31 30.31 5.05
C VAL A 153 -0.94 30.69 4.45
N ALA A 154 0.16 30.34 5.12
CA ALA A 154 1.50 30.57 4.59
C ALA A 154 1.75 29.80 3.28
N VAL A 155 1.33 28.53 3.22
CA VAL A 155 1.43 27.68 2.03
C VAL A 155 0.66 28.28 0.85
N TYR A 156 -0.55 28.80 1.08
CA TYR A 156 -1.32 29.47 0.03
C TYR A 156 -0.54 30.62 -0.63
N TYR A 157 0.07 31.50 0.18
CA TYR A 157 0.87 32.60 -0.34
C TYR A 157 2.12 32.12 -1.07
N LEU A 158 2.80 31.08 -0.56
CA LEU A 158 3.96 30.50 -1.22
C LEU A 158 3.60 29.89 -2.58
N MET A 159 2.51 29.13 -2.66
CA MET A 159 2.05 28.51 -3.91
C MET A 159 1.49 29.54 -4.90
N SER A 160 0.86 30.60 -4.40
CA SER A 160 0.37 31.72 -5.23
C SER A 160 1.51 32.58 -5.78
N TRP A 161 2.70 32.52 -5.18
CA TRP A 161 3.88 33.20 -5.72
C TRP A 161 4.48 32.46 -6.93
N THR A 162 4.39 31.13 -6.96
CA THR A 162 4.97 30.29 -8.02
C THR A 162 3.96 29.89 -9.10
N GLY A 163 2.66 29.98 -8.84
CA GLY A 163 1.62 29.60 -9.80
C GLY A 163 0.21 30.01 -9.37
N ASN A 164 -0.79 29.36 -9.97
CA ASN A 164 -2.20 29.53 -9.60
C ASN A 164 -2.73 28.22 -8.99
N PRO A 165 -2.68 28.06 -7.66
CA PRO A 165 -3.10 26.82 -7.01
C PRO A 165 -4.60 26.57 -7.14
N CYS A 166 -5.42 27.59 -7.43
CA CYS A 166 -6.87 27.48 -7.59
C CYS A 166 -7.30 27.66 -9.05
N GLY A 167 -6.42 27.39 -10.02
CA GLY A 167 -6.69 27.61 -11.44
C GLY A 167 -7.98 26.93 -11.94
N PRO A 168 -8.58 27.44 -13.03
CA PRO A 168 -9.85 26.92 -13.54
C PRO A 168 -9.73 25.51 -14.14
N GLU A 169 -8.55 25.10 -14.56
CA GLU A 169 -8.31 23.79 -15.18
C GLU A 169 -7.77 22.79 -14.17
N LEU A 170 -8.42 21.63 -14.05
CA LEU A 170 -7.92 20.53 -13.24
C LEU A 170 -6.64 19.94 -13.86
N PRO A 171 -5.72 19.41 -13.03
CA PRO A 171 -4.59 18.67 -13.53
C PRO A 171 -5.07 17.44 -14.29
N THR A 172 -4.38 17.10 -15.37
CA THR A 172 -4.63 15.84 -16.06
C THR A 172 -4.40 14.66 -15.11
N PHE A 173 -5.12 13.56 -15.31
CA PHE A 173 -5.00 12.38 -14.45
C PHE A 173 -3.55 11.87 -14.32
N HIS A 174 -2.80 11.83 -15.42
CA HIS A 174 -1.41 11.39 -15.41
C HIS A 174 -0.49 12.37 -14.66
N TRP A 175 -0.76 13.67 -14.76
CA TRP A 175 -0.04 14.67 -13.98
C TRP A 175 -0.33 14.53 -12.48
N ALA A 176 -1.59 14.40 -12.10
CA ALA A 176 -1.98 14.16 -10.71
C ALA A 176 -1.34 12.88 -10.15
N LEU A 177 -1.26 11.80 -10.93
CA LEU A 177 -0.58 10.56 -10.50
C LEU A 177 0.93 10.76 -10.32
N MET A 178 1.58 11.51 -11.22
CA MET A 178 2.99 11.86 -11.09
C MET A 178 3.23 12.73 -9.84
N GLU A 179 2.38 13.73 -9.59
CA GLU A 179 2.42 14.57 -8.40
C GLU A 179 2.30 13.71 -7.12
N LEU A 180 1.31 12.82 -7.03
CA LEU A 180 1.13 11.93 -5.87
C LEU A 180 2.35 11.03 -5.63
N ALA A 181 2.97 10.51 -6.70
CA ALA A 181 4.20 9.72 -6.59
C ALA A 181 5.37 10.57 -6.08
N ALA A 182 5.54 11.79 -6.61
CA ALA A 182 6.57 12.72 -6.17
C ALA A 182 6.37 13.14 -4.71
N PHE A 183 5.14 13.44 -4.31
CA PHE A 183 4.79 13.77 -2.93
C PHE A 183 5.11 12.62 -1.97
N SER A 184 4.79 11.38 -2.35
CA SER A 184 5.09 10.19 -1.53
C SER A 184 6.60 10.00 -1.33
N ILE A 185 7.41 10.21 -2.38
CA ILE A 185 8.87 10.12 -2.28
C ILE A 185 9.42 11.22 -1.35
N LEU A 186 8.93 12.46 -1.50
CA LEU A 186 9.35 13.58 -0.66
C LEU A 186 8.93 13.38 0.80
N GLU A 187 7.72 12.88 1.04
CA GLU A 187 7.22 12.55 2.37
C GLU A 187 8.12 11.50 3.03
N GLU A 188 8.42 10.39 2.36
CA GLU A 188 9.31 9.34 2.89
C GLU A 188 10.66 9.91 3.31
N VAL A 189 11.28 10.73 2.45
CA VAL A 189 12.59 11.33 2.72
C VAL A 189 12.53 12.29 3.90
N LEU A 190 11.63 13.27 3.83
CA LEU A 190 11.56 14.34 4.83
C LEU A 190 11.06 13.82 6.18
N PHE A 191 10.08 12.92 6.18
CA PHE A 191 9.60 12.28 7.39
C PHE A 191 10.68 11.41 8.03
N TYR A 192 11.33 10.51 7.29
CA TYR A 192 12.35 9.62 7.84
C TYR A 192 13.45 10.38 8.58
N TYR A 193 14.04 11.40 7.94
CA TYR A 193 15.15 12.14 8.53
C TYR A 193 14.71 13.06 9.66
N SER A 194 13.57 13.76 9.53
CA SER A 194 13.05 14.60 10.61
C SER A 194 12.66 13.76 11.83
N HIS A 195 11.94 12.66 11.62
CA HIS A 195 11.52 11.75 12.67
C HIS A 195 12.74 11.15 13.40
N ARG A 196 13.72 10.65 12.65
CA ARG A 196 14.97 10.14 13.24
C ARG A 196 15.76 11.22 13.99
N LEU A 197 15.76 12.46 13.50
CA LEU A 197 16.36 13.61 14.19
C LEU A 197 15.66 13.88 15.53
N PHE A 198 14.33 13.85 15.58
CA PHE A 198 13.56 14.04 16.81
C PHE A 198 13.78 12.92 17.84
N HIS A 199 14.24 11.75 17.43
CA HIS A 199 14.72 10.69 18.33
C HIS A 199 16.13 10.90 18.89
N HIS A 200 16.85 11.92 18.42
CA HIS A 200 18.13 12.27 19.03
C HIS A 200 17.94 12.65 20.51
N PRO A 201 18.78 12.19 21.46
CA PRO A 201 18.54 12.35 22.89
C PRO A 201 18.25 13.79 23.36
N SER A 202 18.88 14.79 22.74
CA SER A 202 18.66 16.20 23.06
C SER A 202 17.28 16.72 22.65
N LEU A 203 16.69 16.18 21.59
CA LEU A 203 15.38 16.59 21.06
C LEU A 203 14.26 15.70 21.59
N TYR A 204 14.50 14.40 21.72
CA TYR A 204 13.50 13.41 22.12
C TYR A 204 12.80 13.81 23.42
N LYS A 205 13.59 14.11 24.47
CA LYS A 205 13.06 14.45 25.79
C LYS A 205 12.09 15.64 25.76
N HIS A 206 12.30 16.58 24.86
CA HIS A 206 11.60 17.88 24.84
C HIS A 206 10.44 17.90 23.84
N TYR A 207 10.58 17.21 22.70
CA TYR A 207 9.66 17.39 21.58
C TYR A 207 8.94 16.10 21.21
N HIS A 208 9.64 14.95 21.19
CA HIS A 208 9.06 13.73 20.64
C HIS A 208 8.56 12.73 21.69
N LYS A 209 9.04 12.86 22.94
CA LYS A 209 8.59 12.02 24.06
C LYS A 209 7.07 12.10 24.26
N GLN A 210 6.47 13.27 24.00
CA GLN A 210 5.02 13.47 24.09
C GLN A 210 4.29 12.51 23.14
N HIS A 211 4.68 12.45 21.86
CA HIS A 211 4.10 11.54 20.89
C HIS A 211 4.18 10.07 21.36
N HIS A 212 5.34 9.71 21.92
CA HIS A 212 5.63 8.38 22.48
C HIS A 212 5.00 8.06 23.84
N GLU A 213 4.19 8.95 24.42
CA GLU A 213 3.36 8.61 25.58
C GLU A 213 2.39 7.46 25.26
N TRP A 214 2.05 7.28 23.97
CA TRP A 214 1.17 6.24 23.46
C TRP A 214 1.91 5.03 22.88
N THR A 215 2.59 4.27 23.74
CA THR A 215 3.34 3.04 23.32
C THR A 215 2.50 1.96 22.62
N ALA A 216 1.17 2.03 22.73
CA ALA A 216 0.22 1.36 21.86
C ALA A 216 -0.68 2.45 21.25
N PRO A 217 -0.34 2.97 20.06
CA PRO A 217 -1.06 4.09 19.49
C PRO A 217 -2.49 3.69 19.10
N ILE A 218 -3.33 4.71 18.98
CA ILE A 218 -4.66 4.67 18.36
C ILE A 218 -4.66 5.69 17.22
N GLY A 219 -5.55 5.56 16.24
CA GLY A 219 -5.48 6.38 15.02
C GLY A 219 -5.47 7.89 15.31
N LEU A 220 -6.22 8.33 16.32
CA LEU A 220 -6.36 9.73 16.72
C LEU A 220 -5.02 10.35 17.14
N VAL A 221 -4.14 9.57 17.75
CA VAL A 221 -2.87 10.10 18.30
C VAL A 221 -1.79 10.24 17.24
N SER A 222 -2.10 9.92 15.99
CA SER A 222 -1.19 10.10 14.85
C SER A 222 -0.75 11.55 14.61
N ILE A 223 -1.52 12.53 15.11
CA ILE A 223 -1.13 13.95 15.15
C ILE A 223 -1.08 14.53 16.57
N TYR A 224 -1.07 13.66 17.58
CA TYR A 224 -0.73 14.02 18.96
C TYR A 224 0.79 14.18 19.06
N ALA A 225 1.25 15.42 18.95
CA ALA A 225 2.66 15.75 18.89
C ALA A 225 2.91 17.12 19.54
N HIS A 226 4.15 17.37 19.95
CA HIS A 226 4.56 18.73 20.34
C HIS A 226 4.46 19.67 19.12
N PRO A 227 4.09 20.96 19.26
CA PRO A 227 3.92 21.86 18.12
C PRO A 227 5.11 21.91 17.14
N LEU A 228 6.34 21.91 17.65
CA LEU A 228 7.55 21.89 16.83
C LEU A 228 7.68 20.59 16.00
N GLU A 229 7.39 19.44 16.61
CA GLU A 229 7.36 18.15 15.91
C GLU A 229 6.22 18.15 14.87
N HIS A 230 5.06 18.68 15.24
CA HIS A 230 3.93 18.79 14.32
C HIS A 230 4.28 19.61 13.08
N VAL A 231 5.00 20.72 13.23
CA VAL A 231 5.49 21.49 12.07
C VAL A 231 6.50 20.68 11.26
N ILE A 232 7.56 20.18 11.90
CA ILE A 232 8.73 19.68 11.17
C ILE A 232 8.56 18.25 10.65
N SER A 233 7.89 17.38 11.41
CA SER A 233 7.71 15.98 11.05
C SER A 233 6.32 15.65 10.52
N ASN A 234 5.27 16.37 10.90
CA ASN A 234 3.93 16.05 10.37
C ASN A 234 3.59 16.93 9.16
N MET A 235 3.73 18.25 9.29
CA MET A 235 3.29 19.18 8.26
C MET A 235 4.32 19.29 7.12
N LEU A 236 5.58 19.64 7.40
CA LEU A 236 6.59 19.90 6.37
C LEU A 236 6.74 18.75 5.34
N PRO A 237 6.84 17.46 5.74
CA PRO A 237 6.95 16.36 4.77
C PRO A 237 5.76 16.26 3.82
N VAL A 238 4.56 16.62 4.29
CA VAL A 238 3.33 16.55 3.52
C VAL A 238 3.14 17.78 2.63
N VAL A 239 3.54 18.98 3.08
CA VAL A 239 3.30 20.24 2.33
C VAL A 239 4.38 20.57 1.31
N ILE A 240 5.63 20.12 1.50
CA ILE A 240 6.76 20.53 0.65
C ILE A 240 6.57 20.07 -0.80
N GLY A 241 6.04 18.87 -1.02
CA GLY A 241 5.78 18.36 -2.37
C GLY A 241 4.88 19.27 -3.21
N PRO A 242 3.64 19.54 -2.76
CA PRO A 242 2.74 20.47 -3.44
C PRO A 242 3.33 21.88 -3.65
N VAL A 243 4.08 22.39 -2.66
CA VAL A 243 4.71 23.71 -2.75
C VAL A 243 5.78 23.76 -3.85
N ILE A 244 6.68 22.78 -3.90
CA ILE A 244 7.76 22.72 -4.90
C ILE A 244 7.19 22.56 -6.32
N LEU A 245 6.13 21.77 -6.48
CA LEU A 245 5.53 21.50 -7.78
C LEU A 245 4.49 22.55 -8.20
N GLY A 246 4.16 23.53 -7.34
CA GLY A 246 3.14 24.54 -7.63
C GLY A 246 1.77 23.91 -7.91
N SER A 247 1.44 22.85 -7.19
CA SER A 247 0.35 21.94 -7.53
C SER A 247 -1.04 22.55 -7.37
N HIS A 248 -1.98 22.06 -8.16
CA HIS A 248 -3.38 22.45 -8.07
C HIS A 248 -4.01 22.06 -6.72
N LEU A 249 -5.02 22.81 -6.28
CA LEU A 249 -5.76 22.60 -5.04
C LEU A 249 -6.31 21.18 -4.96
N SER A 250 -6.82 20.64 -6.08
CA SER A 250 -7.38 19.29 -6.13
C SER A 250 -6.34 18.21 -5.79
N SER A 251 -5.15 18.25 -6.40
CA SER A 251 -4.05 17.31 -6.12
C SER A 251 -3.57 17.47 -4.69
N THR A 252 -3.41 18.71 -4.23
CA THR A 252 -2.96 19.04 -2.87
C THR A 252 -3.93 18.52 -1.81
N SER A 253 -5.23 18.75 -2.01
CA SER A 253 -6.27 18.32 -1.07
C SER A 253 -6.41 16.80 -1.03
N LEU A 254 -6.36 16.15 -2.20
CA LEU A 254 -6.36 14.69 -2.30
C LEU A 254 -5.15 14.10 -1.58
N TRP A 255 -3.97 14.66 -1.80
CA TRP A 255 -2.73 14.24 -1.15
C TRP A 255 -2.82 14.35 0.37
N TYR A 256 -3.26 15.49 0.90
CA TYR A 256 -3.39 15.67 2.36
C TYR A 256 -4.38 14.67 2.98
N CYS A 257 -5.47 14.36 2.29
CA CYS A 257 -6.41 13.32 2.73
C CYS A 257 -5.75 11.93 2.74
N LEU A 258 -5.04 11.56 1.68
CA LEU A 258 -4.33 10.28 1.58
C LEU A 258 -3.25 10.15 2.66
N ALA A 259 -2.46 11.19 2.90
CA ALA A 259 -1.42 11.22 3.92
C ALA A 259 -2.02 11.04 5.34
N LEU A 260 -3.12 11.73 5.65
CA LEU A 260 -3.80 11.59 6.95
C LEU A 260 -4.46 10.22 7.14
N VAL A 261 -5.05 9.64 6.09
CA VAL A 261 -5.61 8.28 6.14
C VAL A 261 -4.48 7.28 6.35
N SER A 262 -3.40 7.38 5.58
CA SER A 262 -2.21 6.52 5.70
C SER A 262 -1.62 6.57 7.11
N THR A 263 -1.43 7.78 7.64
CA THR A 263 -0.93 8.03 9.00
C THR A 263 -1.91 7.55 10.08
N THR A 264 -3.22 7.68 9.87
CA THR A 264 -4.24 7.10 10.77
C THR A 264 -4.15 5.58 10.79
N ILE A 265 -4.03 4.94 9.62
CA ILE A 265 -3.91 3.48 9.51
C ILE A 265 -2.62 3.00 10.19
N SER A 266 -1.49 3.67 9.99
CA SER A 266 -0.21 3.27 10.62
C SER A 266 -0.24 3.35 12.15
N HIS A 267 -1.12 4.18 12.73
CA HIS A 267 -1.29 4.35 14.17
C HIS A 267 -2.50 3.64 14.76
N CYS A 268 -3.38 3.05 13.94
CA CYS A 268 -4.71 2.63 14.42
C CYS A 268 -4.67 1.53 15.48
N GLY A 269 -3.56 0.79 15.62
CA GLY A 269 -3.43 -0.30 16.57
C GLY A 269 -4.13 -1.60 16.14
N TYR A 270 -4.70 -1.64 14.92
CA TYR A 270 -5.41 -2.79 14.36
C TYR A 270 -4.85 -3.21 13.01
N HIS A 271 -4.41 -4.46 12.87
CA HIS A 271 -4.02 -5.04 11.60
C HIS A 271 -5.27 -5.47 10.80
N LEU A 272 -6.02 -4.49 10.28
CA LEU A 272 -7.26 -4.73 9.56
C LEU A 272 -7.02 -5.36 8.18
N PRO A 273 -7.91 -6.26 7.71
CA PRO A 273 -7.79 -6.85 6.39
C PRO A 273 -7.95 -5.77 5.31
N PHE A 274 -7.23 -5.95 4.19
CA PHE A 274 -7.23 -5.06 3.01
C PHE A 274 -6.62 -3.67 3.20
N LEU A 275 -6.13 -3.33 4.39
CA LEU A 275 -5.38 -2.10 4.65
C LEU A 275 -3.88 -2.40 4.80
N PRO A 276 -3.00 -1.40 4.57
CA PRO A 276 -1.59 -1.52 4.90
C PRO A 276 -1.38 -1.89 6.38
N SER A 277 -0.37 -2.71 6.66
CA SER A 277 -0.08 -3.16 8.04
C SER A 277 0.42 -2.00 8.91
N PRO A 278 -0.18 -1.73 10.09
CA PRO A 278 0.33 -0.75 11.06
C PRO A 278 1.55 -1.25 11.85
N GLU A 279 1.86 -2.54 11.78
CA GLU A 279 2.79 -3.19 12.71
C GLU A 279 4.20 -2.60 12.70
N PHE A 280 4.61 -2.02 11.56
CA PHE A 280 5.89 -1.35 11.43
C PHE A 280 5.99 -0.14 12.37
N HIS A 281 4.98 0.72 12.36
CA HIS A 281 4.93 1.91 13.19
C HIS A 281 4.47 1.59 14.63
N ASP A 282 3.64 0.57 14.84
CA ASP A 282 3.35 0.07 16.18
C ASP A 282 4.63 -0.44 16.87
N PHE A 283 5.49 -1.17 16.13
CA PHE A 283 6.80 -1.60 16.64
C PHE A 283 7.72 -0.42 16.94
N HIS A 284 7.62 0.67 16.17
CA HIS A 284 8.32 1.92 16.46
C HIS A 284 7.90 2.49 17.82
N HIS A 285 6.61 2.64 18.11
CA HIS A 285 6.10 3.09 19.41
C HIS A 285 6.46 2.16 20.58
N LEU A 286 6.72 0.88 20.30
CA LEU A 286 7.16 -0.09 21.29
C LEU A 286 8.67 -0.03 21.58
N ARG A 287 9.50 0.24 20.57
CA ARG A 287 10.98 0.12 20.65
C ARG A 287 11.72 1.45 20.58
N PHE A 288 11.05 2.52 20.15
CA PHE A 288 11.51 3.91 20.02
C PHE A 288 12.66 4.15 19.02
N ASN A 289 13.55 3.19 18.75
CA ASN A 289 14.77 3.40 17.97
C ASN A 289 14.86 2.59 16.67
N GLN A 290 13.72 2.20 16.12
CA GLN A 290 13.61 1.42 14.88
C GLN A 290 12.40 1.92 14.08
N CYS A 291 12.34 1.68 12.78
CA CYS A 291 11.15 1.89 11.96
C CYS A 291 10.69 3.36 11.90
N PHE A 292 11.54 4.25 11.40
CA PHE A 292 11.29 5.70 11.38
C PHE A 292 10.51 6.21 10.15
N GLY A 293 10.56 5.50 9.03
CA GLY A 293 9.97 5.91 7.75
C GLY A 293 8.47 5.64 7.66
N VAL A 294 7.85 6.22 6.64
CA VAL A 294 6.42 6.04 6.34
C VAL A 294 6.22 4.70 5.64
N PHE A 295 7.03 4.44 4.60
CA PHE A 295 6.97 3.19 3.82
C PHE A 295 8.05 2.18 4.22
N GLY A 296 9.04 2.60 5.03
CA GLY A 296 10.15 1.75 5.48
C GLY A 296 11.24 1.52 4.43
N ILE A 297 11.21 2.24 3.31
CA ILE A 297 12.23 2.16 2.25
C ILE A 297 13.56 2.68 2.81
N LEU A 298 13.53 3.84 3.46
CA LEU A 298 14.73 4.41 4.06
C LEU A 298 15.17 3.65 5.31
N ASP A 299 14.25 3.00 6.03
CA ASP A 299 14.65 2.10 7.09
C ASP A 299 15.40 0.89 6.58
N ARG A 300 14.99 0.33 5.44
CA ARG A 300 15.71 -0.77 4.82
C ARG A 300 17.10 -0.33 4.39
N LEU A 301 17.20 0.85 3.76
CA LEU A 301 18.47 1.42 3.30
C LEU A 301 19.44 1.66 4.47
N HIS A 302 18.94 2.19 5.59
CA HIS A 302 19.75 2.51 6.77
C HIS A 302 19.80 1.40 7.82
N SER A 303 19.20 0.25 7.54
CA SER A 303 19.08 -0.88 8.48
C SER A 303 18.40 -0.53 9.81
N THR A 304 17.51 0.45 9.83
CA THR A 304 16.73 0.84 11.02
C THR A 304 15.45 0.01 11.19
N ASP A 305 15.22 -1.02 10.36
CA ASP A 305 14.15 -2.03 10.50
C ASP A 305 14.63 -3.42 10.97
N ALA A 306 15.94 -3.57 11.27
CA ALA A 306 16.54 -4.90 11.45
C ALA A 306 15.87 -5.74 12.55
N LYS A 307 15.57 -5.11 13.70
CA LYS A 307 14.90 -5.80 14.82
C LYS A 307 13.45 -6.15 14.51
N PHE A 308 12.75 -5.29 13.76
CA PHE A 308 11.39 -5.57 13.33
C PHE A 308 11.34 -6.83 12.45
N ARG A 309 12.26 -6.93 11.49
CA ARG A 309 12.36 -8.10 10.61
C ARG A 309 12.70 -9.37 11.35
N GLN A 310 13.65 -9.31 12.28
CA GLN A 310 13.96 -10.45 13.15
C GLN A 310 12.74 -10.88 13.96
N SER A 311 11.97 -9.93 14.50
CA SER A 311 10.75 -10.26 15.25
C SER A 311 9.72 -10.99 14.38
N LYS A 312 9.54 -10.56 13.12
CA LYS A 312 8.64 -11.20 12.15
C LYS A 312 9.11 -12.58 11.71
N GLN A 313 10.42 -12.79 11.58
CA GLN A 313 11.01 -14.09 11.30
C GLN A 313 10.75 -15.07 12.45
N ILE A 314 11.04 -14.66 13.70
CA ILE A 314 10.79 -15.47 14.88
C ILE A 314 9.31 -15.86 15.00
N THR A 315 8.39 -14.91 14.79
CA THR A 315 6.94 -15.21 14.82
C THR A 315 6.55 -16.22 13.74
N THR A 316 7.08 -16.08 12.52
CA THR A 316 6.83 -17.02 11.43
C THR A 316 7.35 -18.42 11.76
N ASP A 317 8.59 -18.52 12.25
CA ASP A 317 9.22 -19.80 12.60
C ASP A 317 8.46 -20.52 13.73
N LEU A 318 8.05 -19.78 14.76
CA LEU A 318 7.22 -20.32 15.85
C LEU A 318 5.87 -20.83 15.33
N THR A 319 5.23 -20.11 14.42
CA THR A 319 3.94 -20.50 13.83
C THR A 319 4.10 -21.78 13.01
N VAL A 320 5.12 -21.85 12.14
CA VAL A 320 5.43 -23.03 11.33
C VAL A 320 5.72 -24.24 12.22
N ASN A 321 6.56 -24.07 13.25
CA ASN A 321 6.89 -25.15 14.19
C ASN A 321 5.65 -25.63 14.97
N THR A 322 4.76 -24.72 15.35
CA THR A 322 3.51 -25.08 16.05
C THR A 322 2.57 -25.89 15.16
N VAL A 323 2.44 -25.50 13.88
CA VAL A 323 1.64 -26.22 12.89
C VAL A 323 2.23 -27.59 12.59
N ASP A 324 3.56 -27.69 12.42
CA ASP A 324 4.23 -28.99 12.21
C ASP A 324 4.04 -29.92 13.41
N THR A 325 4.13 -29.38 14.63
CA THR A 325 3.90 -30.15 15.86
C THR A 325 2.46 -30.67 15.93
N HIS A 326 1.47 -29.83 15.65
CA HIS A 326 0.05 -30.26 15.62
C HIS A 326 -0.21 -31.30 14.53
N LEU A 327 0.38 -31.14 13.34
CA LEU A 327 0.26 -32.13 12.26
C LEU A 327 0.86 -33.47 12.66
N ARG A 328 2.04 -33.49 13.30
CA ARG A 328 2.66 -34.72 13.81
C ARG A 328 1.83 -35.41 14.89
N GLU A 329 1.25 -34.65 15.81
CA GLU A 329 0.35 -35.19 16.83
C GLU A 329 -0.91 -35.78 16.21
N MET A 330 -1.52 -35.08 15.25
CA MET A 330 -2.69 -35.56 14.53
C MET A 330 -2.40 -36.86 13.77
N LEU A 331 -1.27 -36.92 13.04
CA LEU A 331 -0.82 -38.12 12.33
C LEU A 331 -0.49 -39.27 13.28
N SER A 332 0.12 -38.99 14.44
CA SER A 332 0.38 -40.00 15.47
C SER A 332 -0.92 -40.57 16.05
N ASN A 333 -1.90 -39.72 16.32
CA ASN A 333 -3.21 -40.14 16.82
C ASN A 333 -3.98 -40.97 15.79
N ILE A 334 -3.95 -40.57 14.51
CA ILE A 334 -4.51 -41.36 13.40
C ILE A 334 -3.81 -42.72 13.30
N SER A 335 -2.47 -42.76 13.38
CA SER A 335 -1.70 -44.01 13.36
C SER A 335 -2.05 -44.93 14.54
N ARG A 336 -2.25 -44.39 15.75
CA ARG A 336 -2.69 -45.17 16.92
C ARG A 336 -4.12 -45.69 16.76
N LEU A 337 -5.02 -44.91 16.16
CA LEU A 337 -6.40 -45.34 15.88
C LEU A 337 -6.43 -46.45 14.82
N LEU A 338 -5.64 -46.32 13.76
CA LEU A 338 -5.52 -47.35 12.71
C LEU A 338 -4.79 -48.60 13.23
N GLY A 339 -3.79 -48.46 14.09
CA GLY A 339 -3.07 -49.56 14.72
C GLY A 339 -3.92 -50.34 15.73
N ARG A 340 -4.88 -49.69 16.40
CA ARG A 340 -5.86 -50.36 17.29
C ARG A 340 -6.96 -51.10 16.53
N GLY A 341 -7.15 -50.84 15.24
CA GLY A 341 -8.12 -51.56 14.40
C GLY A 341 -7.62 -52.91 13.85
N LEU A 342 -6.32 -53.22 13.97
CA LEU A 342 -5.71 -54.40 13.34
C LEU A 342 -5.17 -55.45 14.31
N SER A 343 -5.27 -55.26 15.63
CA SER A 343 -4.86 -56.26 16.64
C SER A 343 -6.01 -57.04 17.26
N GLY A 344 -7.18 -57.03 16.62
CA GLY A 344 -8.45 -57.40 17.23
C GLY A 344 -9.21 -58.58 16.64
N THR A 345 -8.62 -59.45 15.82
CA THR A 345 -9.22 -60.75 15.45
C THR A 345 -8.15 -61.67 14.86
N TYR A 346 -8.25 -62.96 15.19
CA TYR A 346 -7.33 -64.08 14.89
C TYR A 346 -6.28 -64.41 15.95
N SER A 347 -6.73 -65.09 17.02
CA SER A 347 -6.02 -66.27 17.50
C SER A 347 -7.02 -67.40 17.71
N SER A 348 -6.86 -68.44 16.90
CA SER A 348 -7.60 -69.69 16.93
C SER A 348 -7.38 -70.45 18.25
N LYS A 349 -8.42 -71.13 18.71
CA LYS A 349 -8.32 -72.43 19.40
C LYS A 349 -9.65 -73.16 19.26
N MET A 350 -9.75 -73.92 18.18
CA MET A 350 -10.64 -75.08 18.07
C MET A 350 -9.73 -76.30 18.17
N SER A 351 -9.88 -77.10 19.24
CA SER A 351 -9.59 -78.54 19.37
C SER A 351 -9.51 -78.95 20.85
N ARG A 352 -10.58 -79.54 21.40
CA ARG A 352 -10.64 -80.93 21.88
C ARG A 352 -11.97 -81.21 22.61
N GLU A 353 -12.51 -82.40 22.31
CA GLU A 353 -13.78 -83.04 22.71
C GLU A 353 -15.01 -82.53 21.95
N VAL A 354 -15.60 -83.26 21.00
CA VAL A 354 -15.54 -84.71 20.63
C VAL A 354 -14.98 -84.93 19.24
#